data_AF-A0A6B3HVR9-F1
#
_entry.id   AF-A0A6B3HVR9-F1
#
_cell.length_a   1.000
_cell.length_b   1.000
_cell.length_c   1.000
_cell.angle_alpha   90.00
_cell.angle_beta   90.00
_cell.angle_gamma   90.00
#
_symmetry.space_group_name_H-M   'P 1'
#
loop_
_entity.id
_entity.type
_entity.pdbx_description
1 polymer ?
#
loop_
_entity_poly.entity_id
_entity_poly.type
_entity_poly.pdbx_seq_one_letter_code
_entity_poly.pdbx_strand_id
1 'polypeptide(L)' 'WETTYLQTLQGEDAVLDWVKGTALRPVLTALADDPEARDAFLTEYRDLLREAYPPGPYGTVFPFRRIFAVARKGEQ' A
#
# COMPACT_ATOMS: atom_id res chain seq x y z
N TRP A 1 4.66 14.96 -15.08
CA TRP A 1 5.62 15.02 -13.95
C TRP A 1 5.26 13.95 -12.93
N GLU A 2 6.09 13.71 -11.92
CA GLU A 2 5.75 12.83 -10.80
C GLU A 2 5.95 13.53 -9.47
N THR A 3 5.21 13.09 -8.45
CA THR A 3 5.33 13.56 -7.08
C THR A 3 5.14 12.37 -6.15
N THR A 4 6.03 12.22 -5.17
CA THR A 4 5.88 11.23 -4.10
C THR A 4 5.40 11.94 -2.86
N TYR A 5 4.14 11.68 -2.49
CA TYR A 5 3.59 12.17 -1.23
C TYR A 5 4.00 11.23 -0.09
N LEU A 6 4.32 11.78 1.08
CA LEU A 6 4.61 10.98 2.27
C LEU A 6 3.37 10.99 3.17
N GLN A 7 2.82 9.81 3.44
CA GLN A 7 1.71 9.63 4.38
C GLN A 7 2.25 9.15 5.72
N THR A 8 1.92 9.82 6.81
CA THR A 8 2.27 9.34 8.15
C THR A 8 1.11 8.52 8.70
N LEU A 9 1.25 7.20 8.66
CA LEU A 9 0.22 6.24 9.05
C LEU A 9 0.37 5.87 10.53
N GLN A 10 -0.76 5.58 11.19
CA GLN A 10 -0.81 5.24 12.62
C GLN A 10 -1.28 3.80 12.81
N GLY A 11 -0.86 3.17 13.91
CA GLY A 11 -1.21 1.79 14.26
C GLY A 11 -0.04 0.82 14.15
N GLU A 12 -0.24 -0.41 14.65
CA GLU A 12 0.80 -1.44 14.70
C GLU A 12 1.19 -1.95 13.30
N ASP A 13 0.20 -2.14 12.43
CA ASP A 13 0.36 -2.63 11.06
C ASP A 13 -0.14 -1.63 10.04
N ALA A 14 0.20 -0.36 10.29
CA ALA A 14 -0.37 0.80 9.62
C ALA A 14 -0.30 0.70 8.08
N VAL A 15 0.81 0.21 7.53
CA VAL A 15 0.98 0.04 6.08
C VAL A 15 0.14 -1.13 5.56
N LEU A 16 0.09 -2.26 6.27
CA LEU A 16 -0.72 -3.42 5.87
C LEU A 16 -2.20 -3.05 5.80
N ASP A 17 -2.70 -2.36 6.82
CA ASP A 17 -4.10 -1.97 6.89
C ASP A 17 -4.47 -0.94 5.80
N TRP A 18 -3.54 -0.05 5.47
CA TRP A 18 -3.68 0.85 4.33
C TRP A 18 -3.78 0.09 3.00
N VAL A 19 -2.83 -0.81 2.72
CA VAL A 19 -2.76 -1.51 1.42
C VAL A 19 -3.85 -2.56 1.25
N LYS A 20 -4.44 -3.09 2.34
CA LYS A 20 -5.68 -3.88 2.28
C LYS A 20 -6.80 -3.16 1.52
N GLY A 21 -6.98 -1.88 1.79
CA GLY A 21 -8.02 -1.05 1.16
C GLY A 21 -7.67 -0.59 -0.25
N THR A 22 -6.39 -0.40 -0.56
CA THR A 22 -5.99 0.28 -1.82
C THR A 22 -5.38 -0.64 -2.88
N ALA A 23 -4.84 -1.80 -2.51
CA ALA A 23 -4.06 -2.64 -3.44
C ALA A 23 -4.26 -4.14 -3.29
N LEU A 24 -4.49 -4.66 -2.07
CA LEU A 24 -4.56 -6.10 -1.84
C LEU A 24 -5.91 -6.73 -2.16
N ARG A 25 -6.98 -5.94 -2.39
CA ARG A 25 -8.32 -6.51 -2.64
C ARG A 25 -8.35 -7.60 -3.73
N PRO A 26 -7.69 -7.43 -4.90
CA PRO A 26 -7.63 -8.49 -5.91
C PRO A 26 -6.90 -9.76 -5.43
N VAL A 27 -5.80 -9.60 -4.67
CA VAL A 27 -5.03 -10.72 -4.12
C VAL A 27 -5.86 -11.51 -3.11
N LEU A 28 -6.52 -10.81 -2.18
CA LEU A 28 -7.38 -11.44 -1.18
C LEU A 28 -8.62 -12.09 -1.79
N THR A 29 -9.10 -11.57 -2.93
CA THR A 29 -10.19 -12.17 -3.69
C THR A 29 -9.72 -13.46 -4.38
N ALA A 30 -8.51 -13.49 -4.93
CA ALA A 30 -7.95 -14.69 -5.54
C ALA A 30 -7.70 -15.82 -4.52
N LEU A 31 -7.48 -15.48 -3.25
CA LEU A 31 -7.29 -16.42 -2.14
C LEU A 31 -8.58 -16.66 -1.33
N ALA A 32 -9.75 -16.24 -1.82
CA ALA A 32 -10.99 -16.27 -1.04
C ALA A 32 -11.41 -17.70 -0.64
N ASP A 33 -11.16 -18.67 -1.51
CA ASP A 33 -11.53 -20.08 -1.29
C ASP A 33 -10.46 -20.88 -0.52
N ASP A 34 -9.34 -20.24 -0.14
CA ASP A 34 -8.26 -20.83 0.64
C ASP A 34 -7.88 -19.93 1.83
N PRO A 35 -8.61 -20.03 2.96
CA PRO A 35 -8.37 -19.20 4.14
C PRO A 35 -6.98 -19.41 4.75
N GLU A 36 -6.44 -20.63 4.72
CA GLU A 36 -5.11 -20.92 5.26
C GLU A 36 -4.02 -20.23 4.44
N ALA A 37 -4.08 -20.32 3.11
CA ALA A 37 -3.15 -19.61 2.23
C ALA A 37 -3.28 -18.08 2.36
N ARG A 38 -4.51 -17.57 2.51
CA ARG A 38 -4.75 -16.14 2.74
C ARG A 38 -4.09 -15.66 4.03
N ASP A 39 -4.25 -16.40 5.13
CA ASP A 39 -3.74 -16.01 6.43
C ASP A 39 -2.21 -16.15 6.50
N ALA A 40 -1.64 -17.18 5.85
CA ALA A 40 -0.19 -17.32 5.68
C ALA A 40 0.39 -16.14 4.87
N PHE A 41 -0.23 -15.79 3.74
CA PHE A 41 0.16 -14.63 2.93
C PHE A 41 0.12 -13.33 3.73
N LEU A 42 -0.96 -13.08 4.46
CA LEU A 42 -1.10 -11.86 5.27
C LEU A 42 -0.07 -11.79 6.41
N THR A 43 0.35 -12.93 6.96
CA THR A 43 1.38 -12.99 8.01
C THR A 43 2.74 -12.64 7.44
N GLU A 44 3.18 -13.34 6.38
CA GLU A 44 4.48 -13.07 5.75
C GLU A 44 4.55 -11.63 5.20
N TYR A 45 3.48 -11.18 4.54
CA TYR A 45 3.43 -9.82 4.00
C TYR A 45 3.46 -8.74 5.09
N ARG A 46 2.86 -9.00 6.27
CA ARG A 46 2.95 -8.10 7.43
C ARG A 46 4.39 -7.94 7.89
N ASP A 47 5.10 -9.05 8.06
CA ASP A 47 6.48 -9.04 8.56
C ASP A 47 7.40 -8.29 7.61
N LEU A 48 7.27 -8.54 6.30
CA LEU A 48 8.00 -7.81 5.26
C LEU A 48 7.69 -6.30 5.28
N LEU A 49 6.43 -5.91 5.50
CA LEU A 49 6.05 -4.51 5.58
C LEU A 49 6.60 -3.81 6.82
N ARG A 50 6.67 -4.50 7.97
CA ARG A 50 7.26 -3.95 9.20
C ARG A 50 8.76 -3.70 9.04
N GLU A 51 9.45 -4.59 8.33
CA GLU A 51 10.87 -4.41 8.01
C GLU A 51 11.09 -3.25 7.02
N ALA A 52 10.29 -3.20 5.95
CA ALA A 52 10.43 -2.17 4.90
C ALA A 52 10.00 -0.77 5.36
N TYR A 53 9.02 -0.69 6.26
CA TYR A 53 8.44 0.55 6.78
C TYR A 53 8.40 0.53 8.31
N PRO A 54 9.55 0.69 8.97
CA PRO A 54 9.60 0.67 10.43
C PRO A 54 8.82 1.85 11.03
N PRO A 55 8.14 1.65 12.17
CA PRO A 55 7.42 2.72 12.85
C PRO A 55 8.38 3.80 13.38
N GLY A 56 8.02 5.06 13.18
CA GLY A 56 8.73 6.21 13.73
C GLY A 56 8.02 6.81 14.95
N PRO A 57 8.64 7.82 15.62
CA PRO A 57 8.06 8.47 16.81
C PRO A 57 6.72 9.16 16.56
N TYR A 58 6.40 9.44 15.30
CA TYR A 58 5.16 10.10 14.88
C TYR A 58 4.27 9.21 14.00
N GLY A 59 4.58 7.92 13.87
CA GLY A 59 3.92 6.98 12.98
C GLY A 59 4.83 6.45 11.87
N THR A 60 4.29 5.59 11.02
CA THR A 60 5.01 4.95 9.91
C THR A 60 4.91 5.79 8.65
N VAL A 61 6.04 6.17 8.06
CA VAL A 61 6.07 6.96 6.82
C VAL A 61 5.90 6.04 5.62
N PHE A 62 4.84 6.26 4.84
CA PHE A 62 4.51 5.51 3.63
C PHE A 62 4.59 6.40 2.38
N PRO A 63 5.56 6.17 1.47
CA PRO A 63 5.69 6.91 0.22
C PRO A 63 4.63 6.50 -0.82
N PHE A 64 3.97 7.49 -1.42
CA PHE A 64 2.90 7.29 -2.38
C PHE A 64 3.15 8.07 -3.67
N ARG A 65 3.68 7.37 -4.68
CA ARG A 65 4.02 7.96 -5.98
C ARG A 65 2.75 8.25 -6.79
N ARG A 66 2.73 9.43 -7.39
CA ARG A 66 1.70 9.91 -8.31
C ARG A 66 2.34 10.45 -9.57
N ILE A 67 1.91 9.92 -10.72
CA ILE A 67 2.31 10.40 -12.04
C ILE A 67 1.17 11.29 -12.54
N PHE A 68 1.53 12.46 -13.04
CA PHE A 68 0.63 13.45 -13.59
C PHE A 68 0.98 13.73 -15.04
N ALA A 69 -0.04 13.75 -15.90
CA ALA A 69 0.07 14.12 -17.30
C ALA A 69 -0.95 15.23 -17.60
N VAL A 70 -0.52 16.27 -18.30
CA VAL A 70 -1.38 17.36 -18.77
C VAL A 70 -1.18 17.48 -20.28
N ALA A 71 -2.28 17.41 -21.03
CA ALA A 71 -2.29 17.54 -22.47
C ALA A 71 -3.30 18.61 -22.90
N ARG A 72 -2.98 19.35 -23.96
CA ARG A 72 -3.94 20.17 -24.69
C ARG A 72 -4.24 19.51 -26.02
N LYS A 73 -5.50 19.58 -26.44
CA LYS A 73 -5.88 19.27 -27.83
C LYS A 73 -5.18 20.28 -28.75
N GLY A 74 -4.56 19.80 -29.83
CA GLY A 74 -4.00 20.68 -30.86
C GLY A 74 -5.11 21.42 -31.60
N GLU A 75 -4.89 22.71 -31.88
CA GLU A 75 -5.76 23.44 -32.82
C GLU A 75 -5.52 22.90 -34.23
N GLN A 76 -6.61 22.60 -34.94
CA GLN A 76 -6.63 22.24 -36.36
C GLN A 76 -6.82 23.49 -37.18
#